data_AF-T1A1U6-F1
#
_entry.id   AF-T1A1U6-F1
#
_cell.length_a   1.000
_cell.length_b   1.000
_cell.length_c   1.000
_cell.angle_alpha   90.00
_cell.angle_beta   90.00
_cell.angle_gamma   90.00
#
_symmetry.space_group_name_H-M   'P 1'
#
loop_
_entity.id
_entity.type
_entity.pdbx_description
1 polymer ?
#
loop_
_entity_poly.entity_id
_entity_poly.type
_entity_poly.pdbx_seq_one_letter_code
_entity_poly.pdbx_strand_id
1 'polypeptide(L)'
;WKECASPQEVVEVATRPTELSYGRFSRLLQTRPAASADFDAWALLLLQTLDQFRVLCALREGPWGVIELNRSIEQKLRAMGGLQPQGEWYEGRPVIITRNDADLSLANGDIGLTLRSPHPAQGLRVYFPDTARTLRARAPSRLNHVETAFALTVHKSQGSEFEHTCLVLPAPHPIVTRELIYTGITRARQRLTLLCADSNTLEVGLARPTQRTSGLKFES
;
A
#
# COMPACT_ATOMS: atom_id res chain seq x y z
N TRP A 1 6.98 -7.57 -17.22
CA TRP A 1 7.81 -8.36 -16.29
C TRP A 1 9.25 -7.99 -16.53
N LYS A 2 10.05 -7.84 -15.47
CA LYS A 2 11.48 -7.59 -15.56
C LYS A 2 12.22 -8.44 -14.54
N GLU A 3 13.24 -9.15 -15.01
CA GLU A 3 14.25 -9.82 -14.20
C GLU A 3 15.43 -8.88 -13.94
N CYS A 4 16.22 -9.19 -12.91
CA CYS A 4 17.37 -8.39 -12.51
C CYS A 4 17.01 -6.90 -12.32
N ALA A 5 15.81 -6.65 -11.79
CA ALA A 5 15.33 -5.32 -11.48
C ALA A 5 16.10 -4.75 -10.28
N SER A 6 16.06 -3.44 -10.12
CA SER A 6 16.53 -2.76 -8.91
C SER A 6 15.37 -2.22 -8.05
N PRO A 7 15.57 -1.98 -6.74
CA PRO A 7 14.60 -1.30 -5.91
C PRO A 7 14.18 0.08 -6.46
N GLN A 8 15.10 0.78 -7.12
CA GLN A 8 14.82 2.08 -7.75
C GLN A 8 13.75 1.97 -8.84
N GLU A 9 13.75 0.88 -9.61
CA GLU A 9 12.74 0.68 -10.66
C GLU A 9 11.34 0.42 -10.08
N VAL A 10 11.25 -0.17 -8.88
CA VAL A 10 9.98 -0.28 -8.15
C VAL A 10 9.42 1.11 -7.88
N VAL A 11 10.27 2.01 -7.38
CA VAL A 11 9.91 3.41 -7.10
C VAL A 11 9.50 4.12 -8.38
N GLU A 12 10.25 3.95 -9.46
CA GLU A 12 9.91 4.54 -10.76
C GLU A 12 8.55 4.08 -11.27
N VAL A 13 8.25 2.78 -11.25
CA VAL A 13 6.93 2.24 -11.59
C VAL A 13 5.85 2.83 -10.69
N ALA A 14 6.10 2.87 -9.38
CA ALA A 14 5.14 3.35 -8.39
C ALA A 14 4.83 4.85 -8.53
N THR A 15 5.75 5.67 -9.04
CA THR A 15 5.58 7.13 -9.13
C THR A 15 5.48 7.68 -10.55
N ARG A 16 5.31 6.83 -11.58
CA ARG A 16 5.15 7.32 -12.97
C ARG A 16 3.98 8.29 -13.07
N PRO A 17 3.98 9.26 -13.99
CA PRO A 17 2.83 10.14 -14.21
C PRO A 17 1.70 9.46 -15.02
N THR A 18 1.44 8.17 -14.79
CA THR A 18 0.36 7.39 -15.41
C THR A 18 -0.90 7.36 -14.53
N GLU A 19 -2.03 6.90 -15.07
CA GLU A 19 -3.29 6.80 -14.31
C GLU A 19 -3.23 5.79 -13.15
N LEU A 20 -2.51 4.67 -13.31
CA LEU A 20 -2.44 3.58 -12.32
C LEU A 20 -1.11 3.55 -11.57
N SER A 21 -0.83 4.64 -10.85
CA SER A 21 0.36 4.82 -10.00
C SER A 21 0.11 5.86 -8.90
N TYR A 22 1.02 5.97 -7.94
CA TYR A 22 0.99 7.05 -6.94
C TYR A 22 1.32 8.44 -7.51
N GLY A 23 1.79 8.52 -8.77
CA GLY A 23 1.97 9.80 -9.46
C GLY A 23 0.65 10.51 -9.78
N ARG A 24 -0.45 9.76 -10.00
CA ARG A 24 -1.80 10.33 -10.12
C ARG A 24 -2.31 10.83 -8.77
N PHE A 25 -2.17 9.99 -7.74
CA PHE A 25 -2.50 10.35 -6.35
C PHE A 25 -1.81 11.66 -5.93
N SER A 26 -0.50 11.77 -6.17
CA SER A 26 0.30 12.96 -5.86
C SER A 26 -0.22 14.23 -6.54
N ARG A 27 -0.65 14.14 -7.81
CA ARG A 27 -1.25 15.27 -8.52
C ARG A 27 -2.61 15.65 -7.96
N LEU A 28 -3.48 14.67 -7.70
CA LEU A 28 -4.80 14.92 -7.09
C LEU A 28 -4.70 15.52 -5.69
N LEU A 29 -3.66 15.16 -4.93
CA LEU A 29 -3.45 15.73 -3.59
C LEU A 29 -3.16 17.24 -3.65
N GLN A 30 -2.57 17.72 -4.75
CA GLN A 30 -2.30 19.14 -4.98
C GLN A 30 -3.53 19.93 -5.41
N THR A 31 -4.63 19.26 -5.80
CA THR A 31 -5.89 19.92 -6.22
C THR A 31 -6.88 20.07 -5.05
N ARG A 32 -6.37 20.29 -3.83
CA ARG A 32 -7.21 20.43 -2.64
C ARG A 32 -8.29 21.50 -2.86
N PRO A 33 -9.58 21.21 -2.58
CA PRO A 33 -10.64 22.20 -2.76
C PRO A 33 -10.53 23.34 -1.74
N ALA A 34 -10.88 24.55 -2.17
CA ALA A 34 -11.00 25.71 -1.29
C ALA A 34 -12.27 25.66 -0.44
N ALA A 35 -13.37 25.18 -1.02
CA ALA A 35 -14.65 25.02 -0.32
C ALA A 35 -14.67 23.73 0.51
N SER A 36 -15.11 23.83 1.76
CA SER A 36 -15.24 22.64 2.64
C SER A 36 -16.29 21.64 2.16
N ALA A 37 -17.30 22.08 1.40
CA ALA A 37 -18.37 21.23 0.89
C ALA A 37 -17.88 20.17 -0.10
N ASP A 38 -16.78 20.44 -0.81
CA ASP A 38 -16.20 19.54 -1.81
C ASP A 38 -15.12 18.61 -1.24
N PHE A 39 -14.78 18.78 0.05
CA PHE A 39 -13.68 18.06 0.69
C PHE A 39 -13.89 16.55 0.69
N ASP A 40 -15.07 16.07 1.07
CA ASP A 40 -15.35 14.63 1.18
C ASP A 40 -15.27 13.95 -0.19
N ALA A 41 -15.81 14.58 -1.23
CA ALA A 41 -15.75 14.07 -2.59
C ALA A 41 -14.29 13.96 -3.09
N TRP A 42 -13.47 14.98 -2.82
CA TRP A 42 -12.05 14.97 -3.14
C TRP A 42 -11.26 13.92 -2.35
N ALA A 43 -11.51 13.79 -1.04
CA ALA A 43 -10.83 12.82 -0.19
C ALA A 43 -11.22 11.37 -0.52
N LEU A 44 -12.48 11.11 -0.88
CA LEU A 44 -12.92 9.82 -1.42
C LEU A 44 -12.25 9.50 -2.75
N LEU A 45 -12.15 10.47 -3.66
CA LEU A 45 -11.44 10.29 -4.92
C LEU A 45 -9.97 9.93 -4.70
N LEU A 46 -9.29 10.58 -3.75
CA LEU A 46 -7.91 10.24 -3.37
C LEU A 46 -7.78 8.80 -2.85
N LEU A 47 -8.67 8.38 -1.95
CA LEU A 47 -8.70 7.02 -1.41
C LEU A 47 -8.95 5.99 -2.52
N GLN A 48 -9.89 6.27 -3.43
CA GLN A 48 -10.13 5.43 -4.61
C GLN A 48 -8.90 5.35 -5.50
N THR A 49 -8.25 6.47 -5.81
CA THR A 49 -7.00 6.47 -6.59
C THR A 49 -5.88 5.67 -5.91
N LEU A 50 -5.77 5.74 -4.58
CA LEU A 50 -4.83 4.93 -3.82
C LEU A 50 -5.14 3.43 -3.90
N ASP A 51 -6.41 3.05 -4.03
CA ASP A 51 -6.84 1.65 -4.13
C ASP A 51 -6.67 1.08 -5.56
N GLN A 52 -6.53 1.93 -6.57
CA GLN A 52 -6.28 1.47 -7.94
C GLN A 52 -4.88 0.92 -8.15
N PHE A 53 -3.89 1.31 -7.33
CA PHE A 53 -2.51 0.87 -7.48
C PHE A 53 -1.89 0.44 -6.16
N ARG A 54 -1.22 -0.71 -6.15
CA ARG A 54 -0.47 -1.17 -4.96
C ARG A 54 0.86 -1.81 -5.32
N VAL A 55 1.89 -1.49 -4.52
CA VAL A 55 3.15 -2.24 -4.49
C VAL A 55 3.02 -3.35 -3.46
N LEU A 56 3.22 -4.60 -3.89
CA LEU A 56 3.24 -5.78 -3.01
C LEU A 56 4.63 -6.39 -3.02
N CYS A 57 5.17 -6.69 -1.84
CA CYS A 57 6.44 -7.40 -1.73
C CYS A 57 6.37 -8.58 -0.76
N ALA A 58 7.37 -9.45 -0.84
CA ALA A 58 7.42 -10.65 0.00
C ALA A 58 8.01 -10.38 1.39
N LEU A 59 8.96 -9.44 1.49
CA LEU A 59 9.76 -9.20 2.70
C LEU A 59 9.26 -8.00 3.50
N ARG A 60 9.53 -8.01 4.81
CA ARG A 60 9.30 -6.84 5.68
C ARG A 60 10.49 -5.87 5.64
N GLU A 61 11.69 -6.41 5.71
CA GLU A 61 12.96 -5.67 5.81
C GLU A 61 13.86 -5.87 4.59
N GLY A 62 14.93 -5.09 4.52
CA GLY A 62 15.88 -5.09 3.42
C GLY A 62 15.42 -4.26 2.22
N PRO A 63 16.27 -4.18 1.16
CA PRO A 63 16.03 -3.29 0.01
C PRO A 63 14.77 -3.61 -0.80
N TRP A 64 14.26 -4.83 -0.68
CA TRP A 64 13.04 -5.31 -1.33
C TRP A 64 11.86 -5.44 -0.36
N GLY A 65 12.03 -5.01 0.88
CA GLY A 65 11.04 -5.12 1.94
C GLY A 65 10.13 -3.90 2.05
N VAL A 66 8.96 -4.08 2.68
CA VAL A 66 7.95 -3.00 2.80
C VAL A 66 8.50 -1.74 3.43
N ILE A 67 9.39 -1.85 4.42
CA ILE A 67 9.92 -0.69 5.16
C ILE A 67 10.72 0.22 4.22
N GLU A 68 11.62 -0.35 3.43
CA GLU A 68 12.47 0.42 2.51
C GLU A 68 11.68 0.95 1.32
N LEU A 69 10.77 0.13 0.78
CA LEU A 69 9.95 0.52 -0.37
C LEU A 69 9.01 1.67 -0.01
N ASN A 70 8.34 1.63 1.15
CA ASN A 70 7.52 2.75 1.61
C ASN A 70 8.34 4.04 1.72
N ARG A 71 9.53 3.96 2.35
CA ARG A 71 10.41 5.12 2.53
C ARG A 71 10.85 5.71 1.18
N SER A 72 11.29 4.86 0.25
CA SER A 72 11.79 5.30 -1.06
C SER A 72 10.69 5.90 -1.92
N ILE A 73 9.48 5.33 -1.89
CA ILE A 73 8.31 5.89 -2.58
C ILE A 73 7.94 7.25 -1.99
N GLU A 74 7.86 7.37 -0.66
CA GLU A 74 7.57 8.62 0.02
C GLU A 74 8.57 9.72 -0.34
N GLN A 75 9.87 9.41 -0.31
CA GLN A 75 10.94 10.32 -0.71
C GLN A 75 10.79 10.80 -2.17
N LYS A 76 10.46 9.88 -3.08
CA LYS A 76 10.24 10.25 -4.49
C LYS A 76 9.02 11.14 -4.68
N LEU A 77 7.90 10.83 -4.02
CA LEU A 77 6.69 11.64 -4.09
C LEU A 77 6.88 13.03 -3.46
N ARG A 78 7.70 13.13 -2.40
CA ARG A 78 8.15 14.41 -1.84
C ARG A 78 8.97 15.22 -2.86
N ALA A 79 9.93 14.58 -3.53
CA ALA A 79 10.75 15.24 -4.55
C ALA A 79 9.92 15.76 -5.74
N MET A 80 8.77 15.13 -6.01
CA MET A 80 7.80 15.60 -7.01
C MET A 80 6.89 16.74 -6.51
N GLY A 81 7.08 17.22 -5.28
CA GLY A 81 6.26 18.27 -4.66
C GLY A 81 4.90 17.80 -4.14
N GLY A 82 4.59 16.50 -4.24
CA GLY A 82 3.30 15.95 -3.84
C GLY A 82 3.13 15.77 -2.34
N LEU A 83 4.23 15.56 -1.61
CA LEU A 83 4.21 15.33 -0.16
C LEU A 83 5.10 16.35 0.55
N GLN A 84 4.66 16.79 1.73
CA GLN A 84 5.44 17.66 2.62
C GLN A 84 5.53 17.05 4.03
N PRO A 85 6.28 15.95 4.21
CA PRO A 85 6.40 15.31 5.51
C PRO A 85 7.12 16.21 6.53
N GLN A 86 6.48 16.42 7.69
CA GLN A 86 7.02 17.13 8.85
C GLN A 86 6.83 16.24 10.09
N GLY A 87 7.70 15.23 10.21
CA GLY A 87 7.57 14.20 11.24
C GLY A 87 6.75 13.00 10.78
N GLU A 88 6.27 12.22 11.75
CA GLU A 88 5.61 10.93 11.46
C GLU A 88 4.27 11.11 10.72
N TRP A 89 3.51 12.15 11.06
CA TRP A 89 2.20 12.43 10.49
C TRP A 89 2.27 13.62 9.55
N TYR A 90 1.80 13.42 8.32
CA TYR A 90 1.80 14.45 7.28
C TYR A 90 0.66 14.23 6.30
N GLU A 91 0.22 15.31 5.65
CA GLU A 91 -0.82 15.23 4.63
C GLU A 91 -0.33 14.42 3.42
N GLY A 92 -1.14 13.45 3.01
CA GLY A 92 -0.83 12.51 1.94
C GLY A 92 -0.25 11.18 2.38
N ARG A 93 -0.03 10.93 3.69
CA ARG A 93 0.40 9.62 4.21
C ARG A 93 -0.78 8.62 4.18
N PRO A 94 -0.75 7.57 3.34
CA PRO A 94 -1.67 6.45 3.47
C PRO A 94 -1.24 5.56 4.63
N VAL A 95 -2.19 5.10 5.42
CA VAL A 95 -1.94 4.20 6.56
C VAL A 95 -2.81 2.97 6.48
N ILE A 96 -2.31 1.86 7.01
CA ILE A 96 -3.05 0.61 7.22
C ILE A 96 -3.16 0.34 8.71
N ILE A 97 -4.36 -0.01 9.17
CA ILE A 97 -4.59 -0.47 10.54
C ILE A 97 -4.05 -1.90 10.69
N THR A 98 -3.26 -2.15 11.73
CA THR A 98 -2.63 -3.47 11.96
C THR A 98 -3.27 -4.28 13.07
N ARG A 99 -4.25 -3.72 13.79
CA ARG A 99 -5.00 -4.37 14.85
C ARG A 99 -6.44 -3.83 14.90
N ASN A 100 -7.41 -4.72 15.12
CA ASN A 100 -8.80 -4.32 15.34
C ASN A 100 -8.89 -3.38 16.54
N ASP A 101 -9.66 -2.31 16.38
CA ASP A 101 -9.98 -1.32 17.40
C ASP A 101 -11.49 -1.05 17.38
N ALA A 102 -12.21 -1.66 18.32
CA ALA A 102 -13.66 -1.58 18.39
C ALA A 102 -14.15 -0.15 18.73
N ASP A 103 -13.41 0.56 19.59
CA ASP A 103 -13.75 1.92 20.05
C ASP A 103 -13.70 2.92 18.89
N LEU A 104 -12.78 2.70 17.94
CA LEU A 104 -12.67 3.51 16.75
C LEU A 104 -13.48 2.97 15.57
N SER A 105 -14.05 1.78 15.70
CA SER A 105 -14.71 1.01 14.64
C SER A 105 -13.77 0.80 13.44
N LEU A 106 -12.54 0.36 13.71
CA LEU A 106 -11.50 0.09 12.73
C LEU A 106 -11.10 -1.38 12.77
N ALA A 107 -10.99 -2.00 11.60
CA ALA A 107 -10.55 -3.37 11.44
C ALA A 107 -9.09 -3.44 10.99
N ASN A 108 -8.39 -4.52 11.33
CA ASN A 108 -7.08 -4.84 10.76
C ASN A 108 -7.21 -4.97 9.23
N GLY A 109 -6.38 -4.22 8.51
CA GLY A 109 -6.45 -4.11 7.05
C GLY A 109 -7.11 -2.83 6.54
N ASP A 110 -7.82 -2.07 7.38
CA ASP A 110 -8.45 -0.82 6.96
C ASP A 110 -7.39 0.19 6.48
N ILE A 111 -7.62 0.74 5.28
CA ILE A 111 -6.77 1.78 4.69
C ILE A 111 -7.38 3.15 4.94
N GLY A 112 -6.57 4.06 5.49
CA GLY A 112 -6.92 5.46 5.69
C GLY A 112 -5.92 6.39 5.03
N LEU A 113 -6.32 7.65 4.86
CA LEU A 113 -5.47 8.70 4.31
C LEU A 113 -5.38 9.88 5.26
N THR A 114 -4.16 10.28 5.60
CA THR A 114 -3.91 11.46 6.42
C THR A 114 -4.08 12.72 5.59
N LEU A 115 -4.99 13.61 5.99
CA LEU A 115 -5.25 14.89 5.32
C LEU A 115 -5.39 16.01 6.35
N ARG A 116 -5.12 17.26 5.95
CA ARG A 116 -5.50 18.42 6.76
C ARG A 116 -7.02 18.55 6.78
N SER A 117 -7.60 18.74 7.96
CA SER A 117 -9.04 18.92 8.09
C SER A 117 -9.51 20.17 7.35
N PRO A 118 -10.70 20.16 6.70
CA PRO A 118 -11.33 21.37 6.20
C PRO A 118 -11.70 22.34 7.34
N HIS A 119 -11.64 21.89 8.60
CA HIS A 119 -11.76 22.71 9.80
C HIS A 119 -10.37 22.90 10.44
N PRO A 120 -9.70 24.06 10.24
CA PRO A 120 -8.29 24.24 10.61
C PRO A 120 -7.96 23.92 12.08
N ALA A 121 -8.89 24.21 13.00
CA ALA A 121 -8.73 23.92 14.43
C ALA A 121 -8.55 22.42 14.74
N GLN A 122 -8.92 21.53 13.82
CA GLN A 122 -8.78 20.08 14.01
C GLN A 122 -7.45 19.50 13.53
N GLY A 123 -6.63 20.29 12.81
CA GLY A 123 -5.32 19.88 12.32
C GLY A 123 -5.37 18.69 11.34
N LEU A 124 -4.39 17.78 11.45
CA LEU A 124 -4.35 16.54 10.68
C LEU A 124 -5.37 15.53 11.19
N ARG A 125 -6.02 14.84 10.25
CA ARG A 125 -6.94 13.72 10.49
C ARG A 125 -6.66 12.60 9.52
N VAL A 126 -6.91 11.37 9.96
CA VAL A 126 -6.91 10.20 9.07
C VAL A 126 -8.34 9.90 8.69
N TYR A 127 -8.61 9.93 7.39
CA TYR A 127 -9.92 9.68 6.82
C TYR A 127 -10.00 8.24 6.30
N PHE A 128 -11.01 7.53 6.78
CA PHE A 128 -11.34 6.17 6.35
C PHE A 128 -12.68 6.20 5.62
N PRO A 129 -12.87 5.42 4.54
CA PRO A 129 -14.20 5.20 3.97
C PRO A 129 -15.15 4.65 5.04
N ASP A 130 -16.40 5.11 4.98
CA ASP A 130 -17.48 4.64 5.87
C ASP A 130 -18.64 4.10 5.03
N THR A 131 -19.15 4.93 4.13
CA THR A 131 -20.05 4.52 3.06
C THR A 131 -19.47 4.95 1.71
N ALA A 132 -20.16 4.64 0.61
CA ALA A 132 -19.75 5.07 -0.73
C ALA A 132 -19.59 6.60 -0.86
N ARG A 133 -20.16 7.41 0.04
CA ARG A 133 -20.15 8.88 -0.03
C ARG A 133 -19.68 9.58 1.25
N THR A 134 -19.34 8.85 2.30
CA THR A 134 -18.98 9.45 3.60
C THR A 134 -17.64 8.95 4.11
N LEU A 135 -16.99 9.79 4.90
CA LEU A 135 -15.72 9.52 5.53
C LEU A 135 -15.84 9.56 7.06
N ARG A 136 -15.09 8.69 7.73
CA ARG A 136 -14.83 8.76 9.17
C ARG A 136 -13.45 9.33 9.40
N ALA A 137 -13.38 10.46 10.12
CA ALA A 137 -12.13 11.07 10.52
C ALA A 137 -11.69 10.56 11.91
N ARG A 138 -10.40 10.28 12.06
CA ARG A 138 -9.76 9.96 13.35
C ARG A 138 -8.55 10.85 13.58
N ALA A 139 -8.32 11.23 14.84
CA ALA A 139 -7.11 11.94 15.21
C ALA A 139 -5.91 10.98 15.11
N PRO A 140 -4.76 11.41 14.54
CA PRO A 140 -3.53 10.62 14.53
C PRO A 140 -3.15 10.04 15.89
N SER A 141 -3.29 10.84 16.96
CA SER A 141 -2.97 10.44 18.34
C SER A 141 -3.83 9.30 18.91
N ARG A 142 -4.94 8.94 18.25
CA ARG A 142 -5.77 7.79 18.63
C ARG A 142 -5.37 6.51 17.91
N LEU A 143 -4.46 6.58 16.93
CA LEU A 143 -4.11 5.47 16.06
C LEU A 143 -2.77 4.87 16.48
N ASN A 144 -2.80 3.94 17.45
CA ASN A 144 -1.60 3.33 18.03
C ASN A 144 -1.01 2.18 17.20
N HIS A 145 -1.81 1.57 16.32
CA HIS A 145 -1.44 0.36 15.58
C HIS A 145 -1.59 0.58 14.08
N VAL A 146 -0.72 1.41 13.52
CA VAL A 146 -0.75 1.80 12.11
C VAL A 146 0.63 1.73 11.46
N GLU A 147 0.65 1.39 10.17
CA GLU A 147 1.84 1.40 9.33
C GLU A 147 1.58 2.22 8.05
N THR A 148 2.64 2.76 7.42
CA THR A 148 2.52 3.41 6.11
C THR A 148 2.19 2.39 5.02
N ALA A 149 1.30 2.73 4.08
CA ALA A 149 0.71 1.79 3.15
C ALA A 149 0.96 2.07 1.66
N PHE A 150 2.06 2.72 1.27
CA PHE A 150 2.46 2.78 -0.15
C PHE A 150 2.94 1.41 -0.66
N ALA A 151 3.55 0.60 0.18
CA ALA A 151 3.85 -0.80 -0.09
C ALA A 151 3.31 -1.68 1.04
N LEU A 152 2.79 -2.86 0.66
CA LEU A 152 2.29 -3.86 1.60
C LEU A 152 3.00 -5.19 1.37
N THR A 153 3.03 -6.05 2.40
CA THR A 153 3.39 -7.44 2.15
C THR A 153 2.23 -8.14 1.43
N VAL A 154 2.52 -9.17 0.64
CA VAL A 154 1.47 -9.99 0.01
C VAL A 154 0.46 -10.50 1.07
N HIS A 155 0.95 -10.92 2.24
CA HIS A 155 0.11 -11.36 3.35
C HIS A 155 -0.86 -10.28 3.85
N LYS A 156 -0.41 -9.01 3.98
CA LYS A 156 -1.25 -7.89 4.42
C LYS A 156 -2.25 -7.40 3.35
N SER A 157 -2.16 -7.93 2.12
CA SER A 157 -3.12 -7.64 1.05
C SER A 157 -4.26 -8.67 0.94
N GLN A 158 -4.35 -9.62 1.88
CA GLN A 158 -5.36 -10.67 1.84
C GLN A 158 -6.78 -10.07 1.84
N GLY A 159 -7.59 -10.47 0.84
CA GLY A 159 -8.95 -9.99 0.66
C GLY A 159 -9.08 -8.68 -0.13
N SER A 160 -7.97 -7.99 -0.40
CA SER A 160 -7.95 -6.78 -1.26
C SER A 160 -7.60 -7.14 -2.69
N GLU A 161 -8.12 -6.40 -3.67
CA GLU A 161 -7.70 -6.47 -5.06
C GLU A 161 -7.51 -5.05 -5.60
N PHE A 162 -6.54 -4.86 -6.50
CA PHE A 162 -6.18 -3.54 -7.02
C PHE A 162 -6.21 -3.57 -8.55
N GLU A 163 -6.60 -2.46 -9.19
CA GLU A 163 -6.62 -2.39 -10.67
C GLU A 163 -5.23 -2.72 -11.25
N HIS A 164 -4.18 -2.16 -10.66
CA HIS A 164 -2.79 -2.45 -11.00
C HIS A 164 -1.99 -2.85 -9.76
N THR A 165 -1.42 -4.05 -9.79
CA THR A 165 -0.46 -4.49 -8.76
C THR A 165 0.97 -4.48 -9.32
N CYS A 166 1.90 -3.88 -8.58
CA CYS A 166 3.33 -4.05 -8.78
C CYS A 166 3.85 -5.10 -7.79
N LEU A 167 3.98 -6.35 -8.24
CA LEU A 167 4.52 -7.45 -7.43
C LEU A 167 6.04 -7.46 -7.50
N VAL A 168 6.66 -7.46 -6.33
CA VAL A 168 8.10 -7.31 -6.14
C VAL A 168 8.65 -8.55 -5.44
N LEU A 169 9.54 -9.27 -6.11
CA LEU A 169 10.17 -10.48 -5.59
C LEU A 169 11.68 -10.24 -5.34
N PRO A 170 12.21 -10.56 -4.15
CA PRO A 170 13.64 -10.44 -3.84
C PRO A 170 14.47 -11.48 -4.60
N ALA A 171 15.77 -11.58 -4.32
CA ALA A 171 16.57 -12.73 -4.74
C ALA A 171 15.97 -14.04 -4.15
N PRO A 172 16.33 -15.24 -4.65
CA PRO A 172 15.76 -16.49 -4.18
C PRO A 172 15.75 -16.59 -2.65
N HIS A 173 14.55 -16.64 -2.07
CA HIS A 173 14.36 -16.60 -0.62
C HIS A 173 13.27 -17.62 -0.22
N PRO A 174 13.39 -18.34 0.93
CA PRO A 174 12.43 -19.37 1.33
C PRO A 174 10.97 -18.91 1.38
N ILE A 175 10.74 -17.65 1.73
CA ILE A 175 9.39 -17.04 1.78
C ILE A 175 8.73 -16.94 0.41
N VAL A 176 9.52 -16.89 -0.68
CA VAL A 176 9.01 -16.84 -2.04
C VAL A 176 8.64 -18.26 -2.43
N THR A 177 7.34 -18.56 -2.32
CA THR A 177 6.74 -19.84 -2.70
C THR A 177 5.75 -19.62 -3.84
N ARG A 178 5.33 -20.72 -4.47
CA ARG A 178 4.31 -20.71 -5.52
C ARG A 178 3.02 -20.05 -5.04
N GLU A 179 2.59 -20.34 -3.82
CA GLU A 179 1.36 -19.79 -3.25
C GLU A 179 1.48 -18.28 -2.96
N LEU A 180 2.64 -17.79 -2.52
CA LEU A 180 2.88 -16.35 -2.35
C LEU A 180 2.84 -15.64 -3.71
N ILE A 181 3.52 -16.20 -4.72
CA ILE A 181 3.54 -15.64 -6.08
C ILE A 181 2.13 -15.63 -6.66
N TYR A 182 1.41 -16.76 -6.59
CA TYR A 182 0.03 -16.87 -7.06
C TYR A 182 -0.87 -15.85 -6.36
N THR A 183 -0.79 -15.76 -5.03
CA THR A 183 -1.56 -14.77 -4.27
C THR A 183 -1.26 -13.36 -4.75
N GLY A 184 0.01 -12.98 -4.87
CA GLY A 184 0.42 -11.65 -5.36
C GLY A 184 -0.08 -11.35 -6.78
N ILE A 185 -0.06 -12.33 -7.68
CA ILE A 185 -0.58 -12.20 -9.05
C ILE A 185 -2.08 -11.96 -9.03
N THR A 186 -2.84 -12.76 -8.26
CA THR A 186 -4.31 -12.64 -8.18
C THR A 186 -4.80 -11.36 -7.52
N ARG A 187 -3.92 -10.56 -6.88
CA ARG A 187 -4.29 -9.22 -6.39
C ARG A 187 -4.46 -8.20 -7.51
N ALA A 188 -3.96 -8.47 -8.72
CA ALA A 188 -4.16 -7.61 -9.88
C ALA A 188 -5.50 -7.92 -10.57
N ARG A 189 -6.38 -6.92 -10.69
CA ARG A 189 -7.65 -7.05 -11.44
C ARG A 189 -7.47 -6.84 -12.94
N GLN A 190 -6.62 -5.91 -13.34
CA GLN A 190 -6.44 -5.54 -14.75
C GLN A 190 -4.98 -5.59 -15.19
N ARG A 191 -4.05 -5.11 -14.34
CA ARG A 191 -2.64 -4.99 -14.70
C ARG A 191 -1.73 -5.55 -13.62
N LEU A 192 -0.73 -6.30 -14.05
CA LEU A 192 0.36 -6.77 -13.22
C LEU A 192 1.70 -6.24 -13.76
N THR A 193 2.48 -5.62 -12.90
CA THR A 193 3.92 -5.40 -13.12
C THR A 193 4.68 -6.33 -12.18
N LEU A 194 5.43 -7.28 -12.73
CA LEU A 194 6.29 -8.18 -11.95
C LEU A 194 7.75 -7.75 -12.06
N LEU A 195 8.37 -7.47 -10.92
CA LEU A 195 9.79 -7.10 -10.80
C LEU A 195 10.50 -8.12 -9.91
N CYS A 196 11.51 -8.80 -10.46
CA CYS A 196 12.32 -9.77 -9.73
C CYS A 196 13.74 -9.22 -9.57
N ALA A 197 14.29 -9.31 -8.35
CA ALA A 197 15.68 -8.90 -8.08
C ALA A 197 16.72 -9.74 -8.83
N ASP A 198 16.37 -10.99 -9.14
CA ASP A 198 17.22 -11.99 -9.77
C ASP A 198 16.40 -12.75 -10.82
N SER A 199 17.05 -13.25 -11.88
CA SER A 199 16.39 -14.01 -12.95
C SER A 199 15.80 -15.33 -12.47
N ASN A 200 16.42 -15.98 -11.48
CA ASN A 200 16.02 -17.31 -11.03
C ASN A 200 14.93 -17.28 -9.95
N THR A 201 14.65 -16.11 -9.36
CA THR A 201 13.68 -15.99 -8.25
C THR A 201 12.32 -16.57 -8.61
N LEU A 202 11.82 -16.28 -9.82
CA LEU A 202 10.49 -16.70 -10.23
C LEU A 202 10.43 -18.22 -10.38
N GLU A 203 11.38 -18.82 -11.10
CA GLU A 203 11.44 -20.27 -11.31
C GLU A 203 11.61 -21.02 -10.00
N VAL A 204 12.57 -20.62 -9.16
CA VAL A 204 12.81 -21.24 -7.84
C VAL A 204 11.59 -21.11 -6.94
N GLY A 205 10.92 -19.96 -6.97
CA GLY A 205 9.70 -19.73 -6.19
C GLY A 205 8.54 -20.62 -6.65
N LEU A 206 8.33 -20.75 -7.97
CA LEU A 206 7.25 -21.57 -8.55
C LEU A 206 7.46 -23.07 -8.31
N ALA A 207 8.72 -23.53 -8.26
CA ALA A 207 9.06 -24.91 -7.94
C ALA A 207 8.90 -25.25 -6.44
N ARG A 208 8.79 -24.24 -5.56
CA ARG A 208 8.69 -24.41 -4.11
C ARG A 208 7.23 -24.39 -3.64
N PRO A 209 6.64 -25.55 -3.26
CA PRO A 209 5.37 -25.54 -2.55
C PRO A 209 5.56 -25.00 -1.13
N THR A 210 4.54 -24.33 -0.61
CA THR A 210 4.54 -23.89 0.80
C THR A 210 4.52 -25.12 1.71
N GLN A 211 5.55 -25.28 2.54
CA GLN A 211 5.55 -26.31 3.58
C GLN A 211 4.58 -25.90 4.70
N ARG A 212 3.45 -26.58 4.81
CA ARG A 212 2.52 -26.43 5.94
C ARG A 212 2.83 -27.51 6.99
N THR A 213 3.42 -27.11 8.10
CA THR A 213 3.50 -27.96 9.30
C THR A 213 2.15 -27.90 10.04
N SER A 214 1.08 -28.47 9.47
CA SER A 214 -0.17 -28.63 10.23
C SER A 214 -0.09 -29.94 11.02
N GLY A 215 -0.15 -29.85 12.36
CA GLY A 215 -0.21 -31.01 13.26
C GLY A 215 -1.49 -31.86 13.17
N LEU A 216 -2.33 -31.65 12.15
CA LEU A 216 -3.51 -32.47 11.89
C LEU A 216 -3.08 -33.68 11.07
N LYS A 217 -2.63 -34.74 11.75
CA LYS A 217 -2.65 -36.09 11.18
C LYS A 217 -4.11 -36.52 11.12
N PHE A 218 -4.57 -36.94 9.95
CA PHE A 218 -5.80 -37.73 9.84
C PHE A 218 -5.55 -39.03 10.60
N GLU A 219 -6.21 -39.20 11.75
CA GLU A 219 -6.39 -40.53 12.34
C GLU A 219 -7.40 -41.29 11.47
N SER A 220 -6.95 -42.45 11.02
CA SER A 220 -7.63 -43.44 10.17
C SER A 220 -8.77 -44.15 10.88
#